data_AF-A0A914K4R7-F1
#
_entry.id   AF-A0A914K4R7-F1
#
_cell.length_a   1.000
_cell.length_b   1.000
_cell.length_c   1.000
_cell.angle_alpha   90.00
_cell.angle_beta   90.00
_cell.angle_gamma   90.00
#
_symmetry.space_group_name_H-M   'P 1'
#
loop_
_entity.id
_entity.type
_entity.pdbx_description
1 polymer ?
#
loop_
_entity_poly.entity_id
_entity_poly.type
_entity_poly.pdbx_seq_one_letter_code
_entity_poly.pdbx_strand_id
1 'polypeptide(L)'
;MSERSESPTNSDGEETPLAVLKRKQNKERKELQTKITGMKRAVPSSDKKRKKEVTSQIEKLEEDLKKKHDAEIADLEKNFGAVTVEDPVDDRASEAQKAKEEAIKKKMAKNQKKHDKKLAEAKRRAELAEEEEALGKVSKGHLETVSILETLSDRKLAIVDIAPDGDCLFNALAHQLSINGIDLTGENIRTQVADYIREHSNDFLPFLTDDNGEKLTKSGFKEYCAMIQAPSHLGGIWGGAPELRATSQIFKKKIEIIQPDNQLTVFGEDFKGKPLVITYHRFAYNLGEHYNSTVDV
;
A
#
# COMPACT_ATOMS: atom_id res chain seq x y z
N MET A 1 -9.41 27.15 -1.36
CA MET A 1 -10.59 27.87 -0.84
C MET A 1 -11.14 27.06 0.31
N SER A 2 -11.49 27.68 1.44
CA SER A 2 -11.96 26.96 2.62
C SER A 2 -13.46 26.68 2.53
N GLU A 3 -13.85 25.41 2.49
CA GLU A 3 -15.25 25.03 2.74
C GLU A 3 -15.48 24.91 4.25
N ARG A 4 -16.44 25.69 4.72
CA ARG A 4 -16.72 25.93 6.14
C ARG A 4 -17.77 24.94 6.59
N SER A 5 -17.44 24.04 7.53
CA SER A 5 -18.40 23.07 8.05
C SER A 5 -19.48 23.76 8.87
N GLU A 6 -20.69 23.89 8.33
CA GLU A 6 -21.83 24.44 9.06
C GLU A 6 -22.35 23.44 10.09
N SER A 7 -22.36 23.87 11.35
CA SER A 7 -22.93 23.14 12.49
C SER A 7 -24.39 23.52 12.72
N PRO A 8 -25.28 22.59 13.10
CA PRO A 8 -26.70 22.88 13.26
C PRO A 8 -26.97 23.71 14.53
N THR A 9 -27.55 24.90 14.36
CA THR A 9 -27.95 25.82 15.42
C THR A 9 -29.46 25.89 15.58
N ASN A 10 -29.93 26.21 16.80
CA ASN A 10 -31.31 26.63 17.04
C ASN A 10 -31.46 28.15 16.88
N SER A 11 -32.71 28.66 16.93
CA SER A 11 -33.11 30.03 16.58
C SER A 11 -32.38 31.17 17.31
N ASP A 12 -31.81 30.91 18.49
CA ASP A 12 -31.20 31.93 19.35
C ASP A 12 -29.66 31.82 19.42
N GLY A 13 -29.05 31.01 18.54
CA GLY A 13 -27.60 31.00 18.32
C GLY A 13 -26.76 30.19 19.33
N GLU A 14 -27.38 29.60 20.36
CA GLU A 14 -26.68 28.74 21.33
C GLU A 14 -26.45 27.30 20.82
N GLU A 15 -25.31 26.69 21.16
CA GLU A 15 -25.00 25.29 20.84
C GLU A 15 -25.96 24.36 21.60
N THR A 16 -26.72 23.51 20.88
CA THR A 16 -27.61 22.54 21.53
C THR A 16 -26.82 21.61 22.48
N PRO A 17 -27.35 21.21 23.65
CA PRO A 17 -26.61 20.35 24.58
C PRO A 17 -26.15 19.01 24.00
N LEU A 18 -26.85 18.49 22.98
CA LEU A 18 -26.42 17.32 22.20
C LEU A 18 -25.18 17.62 21.32
N ALA A 19 -25.06 18.83 20.76
CA ALA A 19 -23.87 19.26 20.04
C ALA A 19 -22.67 19.46 20.99
N VAL A 20 -22.89 20.08 22.15
CA VAL A 20 -21.87 20.23 23.20
C VAL A 20 -21.36 18.85 23.68
N LEU A 21 -22.27 17.90 23.93
CA LEU A 21 -21.89 16.52 24.28
C LEU A 21 -21.06 15.87 23.18
N LYS A 22 -21.53 15.89 21.92
CA LYS A 22 -20.79 15.30 20.79
C LYS A 22 -19.40 15.91 20.60
N ARG A 23 -19.23 17.21 20.89
CA ARG A 23 -17.93 17.89 20.87
C ARG A 23 -17.00 17.38 21.98
N LYS A 24 -17.51 17.18 23.20
CA LYS A 24 -16.78 16.54 24.31
C LYS A 24 -16.35 15.11 23.95
N GLN A 25 -17.29 14.28 23.46
CA GLN A 25 -17.04 12.89 23.07
C GLN A 25 -15.99 12.78 21.95
N ASN A 26 -16.04 13.67 20.96
CA ASN A 26 -15.00 13.74 19.91
C ASN A 26 -13.61 14.13 20.45
N LYS A 27 -13.52 14.93 21.52
CA LYS A 27 -12.25 15.23 22.20
C LYS A 27 -11.72 14.00 22.93
N GLU A 28 -12.57 13.33 23.72
CA GLU A 28 -12.19 12.10 24.43
C GLU A 28 -11.73 10.98 23.47
N ARG A 29 -12.35 10.84 22.29
CA ARG A 29 -11.91 9.89 21.24
C ARG A 29 -10.52 10.23 20.68
N LYS A 30 -10.20 11.51 20.44
CA LYS A 30 -8.86 11.95 19.98
C LYS A 30 -7.78 11.74 21.05
N GLU A 31 -8.11 11.99 22.32
CA GLU A 31 -7.22 11.72 23.45
C GLU A 31 -6.95 10.21 23.60
N LEU A 32 -7.98 9.36 23.45
CA LEU A 32 -7.81 7.91 23.44
C LEU A 32 -6.96 7.43 22.26
N GLN A 33 -7.17 7.91 21.03
CA GLN A 33 -6.33 7.56 19.88
C GLN A 33 -4.85 7.94 20.07
N THR A 34 -4.58 9.09 20.70
CA THR A 34 -3.22 9.51 21.06
C THR A 34 -2.61 8.53 22.07
N LYS A 35 -3.38 8.13 23.09
CA LYS A 35 -2.96 7.13 24.09
C LYS A 35 -2.70 5.75 23.47
N ILE A 36 -3.56 5.28 22.57
CA ILE A 36 -3.41 4.02 21.83
C ILE A 36 -2.11 4.03 21.00
N THR A 37 -1.82 5.15 20.32
CA THR A 37 -0.59 5.29 19.55
C THR A 37 0.65 5.23 20.44
N GLY A 38 0.61 5.86 21.62
CA GLY A 38 1.65 5.74 22.64
C GLY A 38 1.84 4.31 23.14
N MET A 39 0.75 3.62 23.52
CA MET A 39 0.79 2.23 24.01
C MET A 39 1.31 1.26 22.95
N LYS A 40 0.93 1.42 21.67
CA LYS A 40 1.46 0.62 20.55
C LYS A 40 2.96 0.87 20.29
N ARG A 41 3.46 2.10 20.48
CA ARG A 41 4.88 2.46 20.33
C ARG A 41 5.75 2.01 21.50
N ALA A 42 5.18 1.89 22.71
CA ALA A 42 5.91 1.47 23.91
C ALA A 42 6.26 -0.03 23.95
N VAL A 43 5.73 -0.84 23.03
CA VAL A 43 6.02 -2.28 22.94
C VAL A 43 6.93 -2.57 21.74
N PRO A 44 8.15 -3.09 21.95
CA PRO A 44 9.01 -3.55 20.87
C PRO A 44 8.36 -4.66 20.04
N SER A 45 8.56 -4.63 18.72
CA SER A 45 7.93 -5.58 17.77
C SER A 45 8.27 -7.06 18.07
N SER A 46 9.39 -7.32 18.74
CA SER A 46 9.86 -8.65 19.15
C SER A 46 9.07 -9.26 20.32
N ASP A 47 8.45 -8.48 21.21
CA ASP A 47 7.73 -9.01 22.38
C ASP A 47 6.27 -9.37 22.05
N LYS A 48 6.09 -10.58 21.51
CA LYS A 48 4.77 -11.13 21.16
C LYS A 48 3.82 -11.26 22.36
N LYS A 49 4.32 -11.36 23.60
CA LYS A 49 3.48 -11.53 24.80
C LYS A 49 2.91 -10.16 25.21
N ARG A 50 3.76 -9.15 25.38
CA ARG A 50 3.32 -7.78 25.69
C ARG A 50 2.47 -7.17 24.57
N LYS A 51 2.73 -7.52 23.30
CA LYS A 51 1.90 -7.07 22.17
C LYS A 51 0.45 -7.55 22.27
N LYS A 52 0.22 -8.81 22.67
CA LYS A 52 -1.15 -9.34 22.90
C LYS A 52 -1.82 -8.66 24.10
N GLU A 53 -1.09 -8.49 25.20
CA GLU A 53 -1.59 -7.84 26.41
C GLU A 53 -2.01 -6.38 26.15
N VAL A 54 -1.17 -5.59 25.48
CA VAL A 54 -1.50 -4.20 25.11
C VAL A 54 -2.65 -4.14 24.10
N THR A 55 -2.79 -5.11 23.20
CA THR A 55 -3.95 -5.17 22.28
C THR A 55 -5.26 -5.36 23.05
N SER A 56 -5.30 -6.29 24.00
CA SER A 56 -6.47 -6.51 24.87
C SER A 56 -6.78 -5.30 25.77
N GLN A 57 -5.75 -4.60 26.27
CA GLN A 57 -5.94 -3.35 27.02
C GLN A 57 -6.51 -2.22 26.15
N ILE A 58 -6.14 -2.14 24.86
CA ILE A 58 -6.70 -1.18 23.91
C ILE A 58 -8.19 -1.48 23.65
N GLU A 59 -8.53 -2.72 23.34
CA GLU A 59 -9.91 -3.16 23.10
C GLU A 59 -10.83 -2.80 24.28
N LYS A 60 -10.38 -3.08 25.51
CA LYS A 60 -11.13 -2.75 26.72
C LYS A 60 -11.33 -1.24 26.91
N LEU A 61 -10.30 -0.42 26.66
CA LEU A 61 -10.39 1.03 26.79
C LEU A 61 -11.32 1.65 25.72
N GLU A 62 -11.38 1.07 24.52
CA GLU A 62 -12.31 1.50 23.47
C GLU A 62 -13.76 1.09 23.81
N GLU A 63 -13.98 -0.11 24.36
CA GLU A 63 -15.30 -0.57 24.80
C GLU A 63 -15.85 0.24 25.98
N ASP A 64 -15.03 0.51 27.00
CA ASP A 64 -15.43 1.30 28.18
C ASP A 64 -15.75 2.75 27.81
N LEU A 65 -14.98 3.38 26.90
CA LEU A 65 -15.27 4.72 26.42
C LEU A 65 -16.57 4.77 25.61
N LYS A 66 -16.82 3.77 24.76
CA LYS A 66 -18.06 3.67 23.99
C LYS A 66 -19.28 3.53 24.90
N LYS A 67 -19.24 2.62 25.89
CA LYS A 67 -20.34 2.44 26.86
C LYS A 67 -20.66 3.72 27.62
N LYS A 68 -19.63 4.49 28.00
CA LYS A 68 -19.81 5.81 28.62
C LYS A 68 -20.50 6.79 27.67
N HIS A 69 -20.07 6.88 26.41
CA HIS A 69 -20.66 7.81 25.43
C HIS A 69 -22.11 7.47 25.09
N ASP A 70 -22.43 6.18 24.94
CA ASP A 70 -23.79 5.71 24.72
C ASP A 70 -24.70 6.02 25.93
N ALA A 71 -24.20 5.87 27.16
CA ALA A 71 -24.93 6.21 28.38
C ALA A 71 -25.11 7.74 28.58
N GLU A 72 -24.09 8.55 28.29
CA GLU A 72 -24.19 10.02 28.32
C GLU A 72 -25.24 10.54 27.34
N ILE A 73 -25.38 9.93 26.15
CA ILE A 73 -26.43 10.27 25.18
C ILE A 73 -27.81 9.88 25.72
N ALA A 74 -27.97 8.66 26.24
CA ALA A 74 -29.25 8.17 26.78
C ALA A 74 -29.76 9.00 27.97
N ASP A 75 -28.86 9.50 28.84
CA ASP A 75 -29.22 10.38 29.96
C ASP A 75 -29.62 11.79 29.46
N LEU A 76 -28.96 12.31 28.43
CA LEU A 76 -29.34 13.57 27.80
C LEU A 76 -30.69 13.49 27.08
N GLU A 77 -30.98 12.38 26.38
CA GLU A 77 -32.30 12.12 25.78
C GLU A 77 -33.40 12.03 26.85
N LYS A 78 -33.08 11.48 28.03
CA LYS A 78 -34.00 11.39 29.17
C LYS A 78 -34.25 12.74 29.84
N ASN A 79 -33.22 13.56 30.04
CA ASN A 79 -33.33 14.86 30.71
C ASN A 79 -33.91 15.97 29.80
N PHE A 80 -33.65 15.95 28.47
CA PHE A 80 -34.22 16.94 27.55
C PHE A 80 -35.66 16.62 27.09
N GLY A 81 -36.24 15.51 27.52
CA GLY A 81 -37.64 15.15 27.28
C GLY A 81 -38.67 15.84 28.19
N ALA A 82 -38.23 16.72 29.12
CA ALA A 82 -39.05 17.22 30.22
C ALA A 82 -39.08 18.76 30.33
N VAL A 83 -39.61 19.46 29.31
CA VAL A 83 -40.05 20.87 29.43
C VAL A 83 -41.36 21.12 28.68
N THR A 84 -42.49 20.98 29.39
CA THR A 84 -43.67 21.85 29.26
C THR A 84 -44.31 21.98 30.64
N VAL A 85 -44.70 23.20 30.99
CA VAL A 85 -44.92 23.70 32.36
C VAL A 85 -46.33 23.35 32.91
N GLU A 86 -46.42 23.27 34.24
CA GLU A 86 -47.61 23.19 35.11
C GLU A 86 -48.57 24.40 34.93
N ASP A 87 -49.88 24.42 35.26
CA ASP A 87 -50.87 23.51 35.87
C ASP A 87 -52.31 24.08 35.54
N PRO A 88 -53.48 23.75 36.17
CA PRO A 88 -53.82 22.68 37.13
C PRO A 88 -55.11 21.85 36.83
N VAL A 89 -55.28 20.76 37.59
CA VAL A 89 -56.50 19.92 37.88
C VAL A 89 -57.66 19.79 36.87
N ASP A 90 -57.95 18.55 36.44
CA ASP A 90 -59.14 17.77 36.89
C ASP A 90 -58.99 16.26 36.55
N ASP A 91 -59.63 15.40 37.34
CA ASP A 91 -59.57 13.93 37.27
C ASP A 91 -60.45 13.37 36.14
N ARG A 92 -59.84 12.88 35.02
CA ARG A 92 -60.35 11.83 34.08
C ARG A 92 -59.47 11.68 32.81
N ALA A 93 -58.35 10.94 32.86
CA ALA A 93 -57.47 10.79 31.67
C ALA A 93 -56.78 9.42 31.45
N SER A 94 -57.29 8.32 32.03
CA SER A 94 -56.62 7.00 31.97
C SER A 94 -56.52 6.35 30.57
N GLU A 95 -57.43 6.67 29.64
CA GLU A 95 -57.54 5.99 28.35
C GLU A 95 -56.93 6.77 27.16
N ALA A 96 -57.06 8.10 27.16
CA ALA A 96 -56.53 8.95 26.08
C ALA A 96 -54.99 8.95 26.02
N GLN A 97 -54.32 8.71 27.15
CA GLN A 97 -52.86 8.73 27.27
C GLN A 97 -52.22 7.52 26.57
N LYS A 98 -52.78 6.31 26.75
CA LYS A 98 -52.33 5.06 26.10
C LYS A 98 -52.45 5.13 24.57
N ALA A 99 -53.54 5.72 24.05
CA ALA A 99 -53.74 5.88 22.60
C ALA A 99 -52.72 6.84 21.96
N LYS A 100 -52.36 7.95 22.64
CA LYS A 100 -51.28 8.85 22.19
C LYS A 100 -49.91 8.14 22.20
N GLU A 101 -49.61 7.39 23.25
CA GLU A 101 -48.32 6.72 23.41
C GLU A 101 -48.08 5.62 22.36
N GLU A 102 -49.10 4.81 22.06
CA GLU A 102 -49.07 3.85 20.94
C GLU A 102 -48.87 4.55 19.59
N ALA A 103 -49.58 5.66 19.34
CA ALA A 103 -49.49 6.39 18.08
C ALA A 103 -48.10 7.00 17.88
N ILE A 104 -47.46 7.48 18.95
CA ILE A 104 -46.07 7.97 18.93
C ILE A 104 -45.09 6.83 18.68
N LYS A 105 -45.20 5.70 19.40
CA LYS A 105 -44.34 4.51 19.19
C LYS A 105 -44.46 3.96 17.76
N LYS A 106 -45.69 3.87 17.20
CA LYS A 106 -45.93 3.45 15.81
C LYS A 106 -45.33 4.43 14.78
N LYS A 107 -45.38 5.75 15.03
CA LYS A 107 -44.72 6.76 14.17
C LYS A 107 -43.19 6.69 14.26
N MET A 108 -42.63 6.56 15.47
CA MET A 108 -41.19 6.42 15.69
C MET A 108 -40.64 5.16 15.01
N ALA A 109 -41.26 4.00 15.19
CA ALA A 109 -40.86 2.75 14.53
C ALA A 109 -40.90 2.85 12.99
N LYS A 110 -41.90 3.55 12.43
CA LYS A 110 -42.01 3.79 10.97
C LYS A 110 -40.91 4.73 10.46
N ASN A 111 -40.54 5.75 11.23
CA ASN A 111 -39.46 6.66 10.88
C ASN A 111 -38.07 6.01 11.02
N GLN A 112 -37.85 5.22 12.09
CA GLN A 112 -36.63 4.44 12.28
C GLN A 112 -36.41 3.48 11.11
N LYS A 113 -37.42 2.67 10.76
CA LYS A 113 -37.35 1.74 9.62
C LYS A 113 -37.11 2.45 8.27
N LYS A 114 -37.54 3.70 8.11
CA LYS A 114 -37.24 4.53 6.93
C LYS A 114 -35.80 5.07 6.94
N HIS A 115 -35.31 5.46 8.11
CA HIS A 115 -33.92 5.90 8.31
C HIS A 115 -32.94 4.74 8.07
N ASP A 116 -33.18 3.58 8.68
CA ASP A 116 -32.32 2.39 8.57
C ASP A 116 -32.26 1.89 7.13
N LYS A 117 -33.38 1.90 6.39
CA LYS A 117 -33.39 1.59 4.96
C LYS A 117 -32.53 2.58 4.16
N LYS A 118 -32.63 3.88 4.44
CA LYS A 118 -31.82 4.91 3.76
C LYS A 118 -30.33 4.77 4.07
N LEU A 119 -29.98 4.41 5.31
CA LEU A 119 -28.60 4.17 5.73
C LEU A 119 -28.01 2.91 5.06
N ALA A 120 -28.78 1.81 5.00
CA ALA A 120 -28.36 0.59 4.31
C ALA A 120 -28.19 0.80 2.80
N GLU A 121 -29.07 1.56 2.17
CA GLU A 121 -28.99 1.91 0.74
C GLU A 121 -27.81 2.85 0.45
N ALA A 122 -27.55 3.84 1.32
CA ALA A 122 -26.38 4.69 1.24
C ALA A 122 -25.07 3.91 1.46
N LYS A 123 -25.03 2.97 2.41
CA LYS A 123 -23.88 2.09 2.65
C LYS A 123 -23.59 1.21 1.45
N ARG A 124 -24.62 0.54 0.89
CA ARG A 124 -24.46 -0.29 -0.32
C ARG A 124 -24.00 0.53 -1.53
N ARG A 125 -24.48 1.78 -1.67
CA ARG A 125 -24.03 2.69 -2.73
C ARG A 125 -22.59 3.16 -2.53
N ALA A 126 -22.16 3.37 -1.28
CA ALA A 126 -20.77 3.68 -0.95
C ALA A 126 -19.85 2.47 -1.18
N GLU A 127 -20.25 1.27 -0.78
CA GLU A 127 -19.52 0.02 -1.03
C GLU A 127 -19.34 -0.24 -2.53
N LEU A 128 -20.39 -0.06 -3.34
CA LEU A 128 -20.30 -0.17 -4.81
C LEU A 128 -19.41 0.91 -5.43
N ALA A 129 -19.46 2.16 -4.92
CA ALA A 129 -18.60 3.24 -5.41
C ALA A 129 -17.13 3.05 -5.00
N GLU A 130 -16.87 2.46 -3.83
CA GLU A 130 -15.53 2.09 -3.34
C GLU A 130 -14.96 0.91 -4.14
N GLU A 131 -15.80 -0.08 -4.49
CA GLU A 131 -15.44 -1.18 -5.40
C GLU A 131 -15.18 -0.68 -6.83
N GLU A 132 -16.02 0.23 -7.35
CA GLU A 132 -15.84 0.86 -8.68
C GLU A 132 -14.61 1.80 -8.71
N GLU A 133 -14.29 2.52 -7.62
CA GLU A 133 -13.06 3.32 -7.51
C GLU A 133 -11.80 2.45 -7.36
N ALA A 134 -11.90 1.30 -6.67
CA ALA A 134 -10.82 0.32 -6.56
C ALA A 134 -10.52 -0.36 -7.91
N LEU A 135 -11.55 -0.64 -8.71
CA LEU A 135 -11.42 -1.18 -10.07
C LEU A 135 -10.97 -0.10 -11.08
N GLY A 136 -11.42 1.15 -10.91
CA GLY A 136 -11.11 2.28 -11.80
C GLY A 136 -9.68 2.81 -11.70
N LYS A 137 -8.97 2.54 -10.59
CA LYS A 137 -7.55 2.85 -10.44
C LYS A 137 -6.69 1.71 -10.97
N VAL A 138 -6.59 1.61 -12.29
CA VAL A 138 -5.63 0.72 -12.96
C VAL A 138 -4.24 0.98 -12.37
N SER A 139 -3.63 -0.05 -11.77
CA SER A 139 -2.38 0.12 -11.06
C SER A 139 -1.24 0.46 -12.02
N LYS A 140 -0.25 1.24 -11.54
CA LYS A 140 0.92 1.59 -12.37
C LYS A 140 1.61 0.34 -12.93
N GLY A 141 1.73 -0.71 -12.12
CA GLY A 141 2.28 -2.00 -12.53
C GLY A 141 1.47 -2.70 -13.62
N HIS A 142 0.14 -2.60 -13.61
CA HIS A 142 -0.69 -3.16 -14.68
C HIS A 142 -0.48 -2.41 -16.00
N LEU A 143 -0.47 -1.07 -15.98
CA LEU A 143 -0.19 -0.26 -17.17
C LEU A 143 1.20 -0.57 -17.76
N GLU A 144 2.21 -0.67 -16.91
CA GLU A 144 3.57 -1.09 -17.29
C GLU A 144 3.60 -2.50 -17.90
N THR A 145 2.90 -3.46 -17.28
CA THR A 145 2.82 -4.84 -17.78
C THR A 145 2.17 -4.88 -19.17
N VAL A 146 1.07 -4.16 -19.36
CA VAL A 146 0.37 -4.06 -20.66
C VAL A 146 1.29 -3.47 -21.73
N SER A 147 1.96 -2.35 -21.45
CA SER A 147 2.85 -1.68 -22.41
C SER A 147 4.05 -2.55 -22.82
N ILE A 148 4.62 -3.31 -21.88
CA ILE A 148 5.68 -4.28 -22.18
C ILE A 148 5.14 -5.44 -23.04
N LEU A 149 3.95 -5.97 -22.72
CA LEU A 149 3.34 -7.07 -23.48
C LEU A 149 2.98 -6.66 -24.92
N GLU A 150 2.52 -5.43 -25.15
CA GLU A 150 2.31 -4.87 -26.50
C GLU A 150 3.62 -4.87 -27.30
N THR A 151 4.69 -4.31 -26.70
CA THR A 151 6.03 -4.23 -27.31
C THR A 151 6.62 -5.62 -27.63
N LEU A 152 6.34 -6.62 -26.79
CA LEU A 152 6.75 -8.01 -27.02
C LEU A 152 5.93 -8.69 -28.12
N SER A 153 4.63 -8.40 -28.21
CA SER A 153 3.74 -8.97 -29.22
C SER A 153 4.18 -8.57 -30.63
N ASP A 154 4.48 -7.28 -30.84
CA ASP A 154 5.03 -6.77 -32.11
C ASP A 154 6.35 -7.44 -32.50
N ARG A 155 7.13 -7.87 -31.50
CA ARG A 155 8.42 -8.56 -31.65
C ARG A 155 8.32 -10.08 -31.74
N LYS A 156 7.12 -10.67 -31.61
CA LYS A 156 6.89 -12.12 -31.48
C LYS A 156 7.66 -12.77 -30.33
N LEU A 157 7.65 -12.08 -29.19
CA LEU A 157 8.25 -12.54 -27.94
C LEU A 157 7.18 -12.76 -26.87
N ALA A 158 7.45 -13.68 -25.95
CA ALA A 158 6.69 -13.86 -24.72
C ALA A 158 7.60 -13.66 -23.50
N ILE A 159 7.02 -13.22 -22.38
CA ILE A 159 7.71 -13.14 -21.08
C ILE A 159 7.94 -14.57 -20.55
N VAL A 160 9.12 -14.81 -20.00
CA VAL A 160 9.39 -15.93 -19.09
C VAL A 160 9.60 -15.36 -17.70
N ASP A 161 8.65 -15.65 -16.81
CA ASP A 161 8.67 -15.19 -15.42
C ASP A 161 9.91 -15.73 -14.69
N ILE A 162 10.68 -14.82 -14.12
CA ILE A 162 11.82 -15.08 -13.25
C ILE A 162 11.39 -14.82 -11.81
N ALA A 163 11.94 -15.58 -10.86
CA ALA A 163 11.67 -15.39 -9.45
C ALA A 163 11.93 -13.93 -9.02
N PRO A 164 10.98 -13.26 -8.34
CA PRO A 164 11.13 -11.87 -7.90
C PRO A 164 11.99 -11.81 -6.63
N ASP A 165 13.27 -12.05 -6.80
CA ASP A 165 14.33 -11.98 -5.78
C ASP A 165 15.45 -11.03 -6.23
N GLY A 166 16.45 -10.82 -5.36
CA GLY A 166 17.60 -9.96 -5.68
C GLY A 166 18.57 -10.55 -6.71
N ASP A 167 18.30 -11.74 -7.23
CA ASP A 167 19.08 -12.42 -8.26
C ASP A 167 18.40 -12.35 -9.64
N CYS A 168 17.20 -11.75 -9.74
CA CYS A 168 16.35 -11.71 -10.94
C CYS A 168 17.09 -11.30 -12.24
N LEU A 169 17.94 -10.26 -12.22
CA LEU A 169 18.73 -9.87 -13.40
C LEU A 169 19.63 -11.01 -13.89
N PHE A 170 20.40 -11.62 -12.98
CA PHE A 170 21.34 -12.67 -13.31
C PHE A 170 20.62 -13.94 -13.74
N ASN A 171 19.48 -14.25 -13.13
CA ASN A 171 18.61 -15.37 -13.51
C ASN A 171 17.94 -15.16 -14.89
N ALA A 172 17.50 -13.93 -15.21
CA ALA A 172 16.97 -13.59 -16.53
C ALA A 172 18.02 -13.72 -17.64
N LEU A 173 19.26 -13.31 -17.36
CA LEU A 173 20.42 -13.44 -18.24
C LEU A 173 20.88 -14.90 -18.39
N ALA A 174 20.88 -15.69 -17.31
CA ALA A 174 21.16 -17.13 -17.32
C ALA A 174 20.19 -17.87 -18.25
N HIS A 175 18.89 -17.59 -18.11
CA HIS A 175 17.88 -18.15 -19.01
C HIS A 175 18.10 -17.72 -20.47
N GLN A 176 18.39 -16.44 -20.74
CA GLN A 176 18.72 -15.95 -22.10
C GLN A 176 19.96 -16.65 -22.70
N LEU A 177 20.99 -16.88 -21.90
CA LEU A 177 22.22 -17.54 -22.35
C LEU A 177 21.98 -19.04 -22.61
N SER A 178 21.23 -19.72 -21.75
CA SER A 178 20.92 -21.15 -21.89
C SER A 178 20.12 -21.44 -23.18
N ILE A 179 19.10 -20.64 -23.50
CA ILE A 179 18.36 -20.76 -24.78
C ILE A 179 19.22 -20.40 -26.02
N ASN A 180 20.38 -19.74 -25.82
CA ASN A 180 21.38 -19.47 -26.84
C ASN A 180 22.56 -20.47 -26.83
N GLY A 181 22.45 -21.58 -26.09
CA GLY A 181 23.44 -22.67 -26.04
C GLY A 181 24.59 -22.47 -25.05
N ILE A 182 24.46 -21.54 -24.11
CA ILE A 182 25.46 -21.26 -23.05
C ILE A 182 24.81 -21.52 -21.69
N ASP A 183 24.96 -22.74 -21.18
CA ASP A 183 24.34 -23.16 -19.91
C ASP A 183 25.15 -22.65 -18.71
N LEU A 184 24.55 -21.76 -17.93
CA LEU A 184 25.14 -21.10 -16.76
C LEU A 184 24.05 -20.77 -15.74
N THR A 185 24.38 -20.77 -14.45
CA THR A 185 23.49 -20.26 -13.40
C THR A 185 23.67 -18.76 -13.18
N GLY A 186 22.70 -18.11 -12.52
CA GLY A 186 22.84 -16.72 -12.08
C GLY A 186 24.09 -16.48 -11.22
N GLU A 187 24.46 -17.44 -10.36
CA GLU A 187 25.70 -17.39 -9.55
C GLU A 187 26.98 -17.45 -10.40
N ASN A 188 26.98 -18.25 -11.49
CA ASN A 188 28.11 -18.28 -12.42
C ASN A 188 28.27 -16.94 -13.16
N ILE A 189 27.17 -16.26 -13.49
CA ILE A 189 27.19 -14.94 -14.13
C ILE A 189 27.63 -13.88 -13.12
N ARG A 190 27.09 -13.87 -11.89
CA ARG A 190 27.53 -12.98 -10.80
C ARG A 190 29.05 -13.02 -10.59
N THR A 191 29.62 -14.23 -10.57
CA THR A 191 31.07 -14.44 -10.42
C THR A 191 31.83 -13.83 -11.60
N GLN A 192 31.49 -14.20 -12.85
CA GLN A 192 32.17 -13.67 -14.04
C GLN A 192 32.03 -12.15 -14.18
N VAL A 193 30.88 -11.58 -13.80
CA VAL A 193 30.63 -10.13 -13.83
C VAL A 193 31.46 -9.41 -12.78
N ALA A 194 31.49 -9.91 -11.54
CA ALA A 194 32.33 -9.36 -10.48
C ALA A 194 33.83 -9.40 -10.84
N ASP A 195 34.29 -10.51 -11.43
CA ASP A 195 35.67 -10.68 -11.88
C ASP A 195 36.01 -9.70 -13.02
N TYR A 196 35.15 -9.62 -14.04
CA TYR A 196 35.33 -8.69 -15.16
C TYR A 196 35.36 -7.22 -14.72
N ILE A 197 34.42 -6.80 -13.88
CA ILE A 197 34.36 -5.44 -13.33
C ILE A 197 35.64 -5.12 -12.55
N ARG A 198 36.14 -6.07 -11.73
CA ARG A 198 37.35 -5.91 -10.92
C ARG A 198 38.60 -5.74 -11.79
N GLU A 199 38.73 -6.52 -12.86
CA GLU A 199 39.83 -6.41 -13.83
C GLU A 199 39.78 -5.09 -14.61
N HIS A 200 38.58 -4.63 -14.98
CA HIS A 200 38.35 -3.42 -15.78
C HIS A 200 37.97 -2.20 -14.93
N SER A 201 38.47 -2.13 -13.69
CA SER A 201 38.03 -1.16 -12.67
C SER A 201 37.98 0.31 -13.13
N ASN A 202 38.88 0.76 -14.01
CA ASN A 202 38.89 2.12 -14.55
C ASN A 202 37.64 2.45 -15.40
N ASP A 203 37.01 1.46 -16.03
CA ASP A 203 35.85 1.64 -16.90
C ASP A 203 34.53 1.68 -16.12
N PHE A 204 34.52 1.13 -14.90
CA PHE A 204 33.33 1.00 -14.05
C PHE A 204 33.33 1.98 -12.87
N LEU A 205 34.45 2.13 -12.16
CA LEU A 205 34.58 2.99 -10.98
C LEU A 205 34.05 4.43 -11.15
N PRO A 206 34.20 5.11 -12.31
CA PRO A 206 33.67 6.46 -12.49
C PRO A 206 32.13 6.58 -12.43
N PHE A 207 31.41 5.46 -12.60
CA PHE A 207 29.96 5.38 -12.65
C PHE A 207 29.33 4.75 -11.41
N LEU A 208 30.14 4.35 -10.42
CA LEU A 208 29.69 3.72 -9.19
C LEU A 208 29.65 4.73 -8.05
N THR A 209 28.57 4.69 -7.28
CA THR A 209 28.35 5.50 -6.08
C THR A 209 28.08 4.64 -4.86
N ASP A 210 28.30 5.20 -3.67
CA ASP A 210 27.82 4.61 -2.42
C ASP A 210 26.32 4.91 -2.18
N ASP A 211 25.78 4.43 -1.05
CA ASP A 211 24.40 4.64 -0.62
C ASP A 211 24.02 6.13 -0.42
N ASN A 212 25.02 7.03 -0.31
CA ASN A 212 24.82 8.48 -0.18
C ASN A 212 24.82 9.18 -1.54
N GLY A 213 25.10 8.46 -2.64
CA GLY A 213 25.29 9.02 -3.98
C GLY A 213 26.69 9.59 -4.23
N GLU A 214 27.63 9.40 -3.30
CA GLU A 214 29.01 9.86 -3.42
C GLU A 214 29.86 8.86 -4.22
N LYS A 215 30.92 9.35 -4.89
CA LYS A 215 31.75 8.49 -5.75
C LYS A 215 32.44 7.40 -4.95
N LEU A 216 32.32 6.16 -5.44
CA LEU A 216 32.83 4.99 -4.73
C LEU A 216 34.36 5.04 -4.57
N THR A 217 34.85 4.81 -3.36
CA THR A 217 36.31 4.74 -3.11
C THR A 217 36.90 3.44 -3.63
N LYS A 218 38.24 3.36 -3.76
CA LYS A 218 38.91 2.09 -4.09
C LYS A 218 38.62 0.95 -3.10
N SER A 219 38.30 1.28 -1.84
CA SER A 219 37.89 0.28 -0.84
C SER A 219 36.44 -0.16 -1.08
N GLY A 220 35.52 0.79 -1.24
CA GLY A 220 34.11 0.49 -1.53
C GLY A 220 33.94 -0.28 -2.85
N PHE A 221 34.79 -0.03 -3.84
CA PHE A 221 34.81 -0.79 -5.09
C PHE A 221 35.13 -2.28 -4.90
N LYS A 222 36.05 -2.60 -3.99
CA LYS A 222 36.37 -4.01 -3.67
C LYS A 222 35.20 -4.70 -2.98
N GLU A 223 34.50 -3.98 -2.10
CA GLU A 223 33.29 -4.44 -1.42
C GLU A 223 32.13 -4.64 -2.41
N TYR A 224 31.86 -3.66 -3.28
CA TYR A 224 30.91 -3.76 -4.40
C TYR A 224 31.15 -5.02 -5.25
N CYS A 225 32.39 -5.27 -5.67
CA CYS A 225 32.70 -6.49 -6.44
C CYS A 225 32.40 -7.77 -5.66
N ALA A 226 32.59 -7.79 -4.33
CA ALA A 226 32.23 -8.96 -3.50
C ALA A 226 30.71 -9.10 -3.32
N MET A 227 29.98 -7.99 -3.20
CA MET A 227 28.51 -7.99 -3.11
C MET A 227 27.83 -8.34 -4.45
N ILE A 228 28.42 -8.01 -5.59
CA ILE A 228 27.94 -8.49 -6.90
C ILE A 228 28.15 -9.99 -7.04
N GLN A 229 29.31 -10.50 -6.59
CA GLN A 229 29.64 -11.92 -6.64
C GLN A 229 28.74 -12.79 -5.76
N ALA A 230 28.33 -12.29 -4.58
CA ALA A 230 27.43 -13.01 -3.69
C ALA A 230 25.99 -13.07 -4.26
N PRO A 231 25.26 -14.19 -4.09
CA PRO A 231 23.82 -14.23 -4.35
C PRO A 231 23.04 -13.46 -3.28
N SER A 232 21.82 -13.05 -3.59
CA SER A 232 21.02 -12.15 -2.73
C SER A 232 20.77 -12.73 -1.33
N HIS A 233 20.58 -14.04 -1.22
CA HIS A 233 20.37 -14.75 0.05
C HIS A 233 21.61 -14.79 0.97
N LEU A 234 22.80 -14.46 0.45
CA LEU A 234 24.05 -14.29 1.21
C LEU A 234 24.45 -12.82 1.40
N GLY A 235 23.52 -11.87 1.15
CA GLY A 235 23.78 -10.44 1.28
C GLY A 235 24.35 -9.78 0.02
N GLY A 236 24.29 -10.45 -1.13
CA GLY A 236 24.63 -9.85 -2.41
C GLY A 236 23.64 -8.77 -2.85
N ILE A 237 24.12 -7.82 -3.67
CA ILE A 237 23.29 -6.74 -4.22
C ILE A 237 22.61 -7.13 -5.53
N TRP A 238 21.57 -6.38 -5.85
CA TRP A 238 20.87 -6.42 -7.13
C TRP A 238 21.79 -5.83 -8.21
N GLY A 239 21.81 -6.41 -9.40
CA GLY A 239 22.59 -5.90 -10.51
C GLY A 239 21.84 -4.85 -11.33
N GLY A 240 22.58 -4.00 -12.04
CA GLY A 240 22.04 -2.95 -12.91
C GLY A 240 22.87 -2.70 -14.16
N ALA A 241 22.94 -1.44 -14.59
CA ALA A 241 23.64 -1.04 -15.82
C ALA A 241 25.14 -1.42 -15.87
N PRO A 242 25.93 -1.35 -14.77
CA PRO A 242 27.31 -1.86 -14.77
C PRO A 242 27.38 -3.36 -15.08
N GLU A 243 26.53 -4.17 -14.45
CA GLU A 243 26.48 -5.63 -14.61
C GLU A 243 26.05 -6.02 -16.02
N LEU A 244 25.06 -5.31 -16.58
CA LEU A 244 24.61 -5.46 -17.96
C LEU A 244 25.72 -5.13 -18.97
N ARG A 245 26.44 -4.03 -18.75
CA ARG A 245 27.61 -3.65 -19.58
C ARG A 245 28.70 -4.73 -19.50
N ALA A 246 29.07 -5.18 -18.30
CA ALA A 246 30.03 -6.25 -18.09
C ALA A 246 29.59 -7.56 -18.77
N THR A 247 28.34 -7.99 -18.57
CA THR A 247 27.75 -9.19 -19.20
C THR A 247 27.85 -9.13 -20.72
N SER A 248 27.51 -7.99 -21.34
CA SER A 248 27.62 -7.83 -22.80
C SER A 248 29.07 -8.03 -23.29
N GLN A 249 30.05 -7.56 -22.51
CA GLN A 249 31.47 -7.68 -22.81
C GLN A 249 32.04 -9.08 -22.56
N ILE A 250 31.56 -9.81 -21.54
CA ILE A 250 31.99 -11.18 -21.24
C ILE A 250 31.54 -12.12 -22.35
N PHE A 251 30.23 -12.12 -22.66
CA PHE A 251 29.64 -13.06 -23.62
C PHE A 251 29.73 -12.60 -25.08
N LYS A 252 30.22 -11.38 -25.33
CA LYS A 252 30.27 -10.73 -26.66
C LYS A 252 28.90 -10.76 -27.36
N LYS A 253 27.86 -10.42 -26.60
CA LYS A 253 26.45 -10.42 -27.01
C LYS A 253 25.84 -9.05 -26.79
N LYS A 254 25.01 -8.61 -27.74
CA LYS A 254 24.11 -7.47 -27.54
C LYS A 254 23.01 -7.85 -26.55
N ILE A 255 22.71 -6.98 -25.59
CA ILE A 255 21.61 -7.16 -24.63
C ILE A 255 20.60 -6.05 -24.88
N GLU A 256 19.32 -6.42 -25.00
CA GLU A 256 18.20 -5.51 -25.21
C GLU A 256 17.24 -5.61 -24.02
N ILE A 257 16.88 -4.45 -23.45
CA ILE A 257 16.02 -4.34 -22.28
C ILE A 257 14.78 -3.57 -22.68
N ILE A 258 13.66 -4.28 -22.78
CA ILE A 258 12.34 -3.69 -23.04
C ILE A 258 11.79 -3.15 -21.71
N GLN A 259 11.38 -1.89 -21.75
CA GLN A 259 10.80 -1.14 -20.63
C GLN A 259 9.40 -0.63 -21.02
N PRO A 260 8.62 -0.11 -20.07
CA PRO A 260 7.34 0.54 -20.37
C PRO A 260 7.47 1.70 -21.35
N ASP A 261 6.35 2.10 -21.93
CA ASP A 261 6.23 3.20 -22.88
C ASP A 261 7.11 3.01 -24.14
N ASN A 262 7.27 1.76 -24.58
CA ASN A 262 8.10 1.34 -25.72
C ASN A 262 9.58 1.81 -25.60
N GLN A 263 10.10 1.93 -24.38
CA GLN A 263 11.50 2.28 -24.15
C GLN A 263 12.39 1.04 -24.32
N LEU A 264 13.51 1.22 -25.03
CA LEU A 264 14.50 0.17 -25.29
C LEU A 264 15.89 0.65 -24.84
N THR A 265 16.50 -0.06 -23.90
CA THR A 265 17.91 0.16 -23.53
C THR A 265 18.76 -0.96 -24.13
N VAL A 266 19.90 -0.61 -24.73
CA VAL A 266 20.79 -1.57 -25.41
C VAL A 266 22.19 -1.51 -24.82
N PHE A 267 22.79 -2.68 -24.60
CA PHE A 267 24.19 -2.83 -24.18
C PHE A 267 24.95 -3.68 -25.20
N GLY A 268 26.19 -3.31 -25.50
CA GLY A 268 27.03 -4.04 -26.45
C GLY A 268 26.56 -3.95 -27.90
N GLU A 269 26.19 -2.74 -28.35
CA GLU A 269 25.71 -2.47 -29.72
C GLU A 269 26.68 -2.92 -30.81
N ASP A 270 28.00 -2.91 -30.53
CA ASP A 270 29.05 -3.38 -31.42
C ASP A 270 28.99 -4.90 -31.69
N PHE A 271 28.29 -5.67 -30.85
CA PHE A 271 28.20 -7.13 -30.96
C PHE A 271 27.10 -7.57 -31.92
N LYS A 272 27.48 -8.43 -32.87
CA LYS A 272 26.60 -8.97 -33.92
C LYS A 272 25.97 -10.30 -33.48
N GLY A 273 24.81 -10.60 -34.07
CA GLY A 273 24.06 -11.84 -33.83
C GLY A 273 22.72 -11.61 -33.13
N LYS A 274 22.05 -12.70 -32.74
CA LYS A 274 20.79 -12.60 -31.98
C LYS A 274 21.07 -11.97 -30.60
N PRO A 275 20.35 -10.90 -30.21
CA PRO A 275 20.48 -10.29 -28.90
C PRO A 275 19.92 -11.19 -27.79
N LEU A 276 20.40 -10.99 -26.58
CA LEU A 276 19.70 -11.45 -25.36
C LEU A 276 18.62 -10.41 -25.06
N VAL A 277 17.36 -10.81 -24.97
CA VAL A 277 16.23 -9.89 -24.75
C VAL A 277 15.60 -10.17 -23.38
N ILE A 278 15.56 -9.14 -22.55
CA ILE A 278 14.96 -9.16 -21.22
C ILE A 278 13.97 -8.00 -21.08
N THR A 279 13.07 -8.09 -20.10
CA THR A 279 12.15 -6.99 -19.76
C THR A 279 12.44 -6.46 -18.36
N TYR A 280 12.29 -5.16 -18.16
CA TYR A 280 12.45 -4.51 -16.86
C TYR A 280 11.16 -3.81 -16.43
N HIS A 281 10.75 -4.09 -15.20
CA HIS A 281 9.50 -3.68 -14.57
C HIS A 281 9.85 -2.86 -13.32
N ARG A 282 9.18 -1.73 -13.05
CA ARG A 282 9.42 -0.86 -11.89
C ARG A 282 8.30 -0.91 -10.84
N PHE A 283 7.10 -1.29 -11.27
CA PHE A 283 5.86 -1.19 -10.49
C PHE A 283 4.99 -2.47 -10.54
N ALA A 284 5.27 -3.43 -11.42
CA ALA A 284 4.53 -4.68 -11.53
C ALA A 284 4.73 -5.61 -10.32
N TYR A 285 5.84 -5.47 -9.58
CA TYR A 285 6.22 -6.35 -8.48
C TYR A 285 6.22 -5.62 -7.13
N ASN A 286 5.70 -6.29 -6.09
CA ASN A 286 5.61 -5.72 -4.73
C ASN A 286 6.97 -5.41 -4.09
N LEU A 287 8.05 -5.99 -4.61
CA LEU A 287 9.42 -5.76 -4.14
C LEU A 287 10.10 -4.59 -4.86
N GLY A 288 9.41 -3.94 -5.81
CA GLY A 288 9.91 -2.82 -6.59
C GLY A 288 10.31 -3.23 -7.99
N GLU A 289 11.54 -2.90 -8.35
CA GLU A 289 12.11 -3.18 -9.67
C GLU A 289 12.30 -4.69 -9.88
N HIS A 290 12.22 -5.18 -11.13
CA HIS A 290 12.34 -6.61 -11.45
C HIS A 290 12.73 -6.84 -12.92
N TYR A 291 13.46 -7.94 -13.17
CA TYR A 291 13.84 -8.38 -14.52
C TYR A 291 13.25 -9.76 -14.84
N ASN A 292 12.61 -9.89 -16.01
CA ASN A 292 12.20 -11.17 -16.58
C ASN A 292 12.95 -11.48 -17.89
N SER A 293 13.01 -12.76 -18.23
CA SER A 293 13.57 -13.23 -19.50
C SER A 293 12.49 -13.24 -20.60
N THR A 294 12.86 -13.52 -21.85
CA THR A 294 11.90 -13.67 -22.96
C THR A 294 12.19 -14.89 -23.84
N VAL A 295 11.20 -15.34 -24.61
CA VAL A 295 11.35 -16.40 -25.63
C VAL A 295 10.61 -16.03 -26.91
N ASP A 296 11.05 -16.58 -28.05
CA ASP A 296 10.35 -16.48 -29.34
C ASP A 296 9.00 -17.23 -29.25
N VAL A 297 7.99 -16.72 -29.98
CA VAL A 297 6.62 -17.27 -30.11
C VAL A 297 6.36 -17.80 -31.52
#